data_AF-A0A965DX34-F1
#
_entry.id   AF-A0A965DX34-F1
#
_cell.length_a   1.000
_cell.length_b   1.000
_cell.length_c   1.000
_cell.angle_alpha   90.00
_cell.angle_beta   90.00
_cell.angle_gamma   90.00
#
_symmetry.space_group_name_H-M   'P 1'
#
loop_
_entity.id
_entity.type
_entity.pdbx_description
1 polymer ?
#
loop_
_entity_poly.entity_id
_entity_poly.type
_entity_poly.pdbx_seq_one_letter_code
_entity_poly.pdbx_strand_id
1 'polypeptide(L)' 'MQSGDVSELDIIEELRLRRWARENYVPAELRTSDWHSIVLDEMVRKDRELNDAQTVTSA' A
#
# COMPACT_ATOMS: atom_id res chain seq x y z
N MET A 1 22.74 10.71 -14.53
CA MET A 1 21.74 10.84 -13.44
C MET A 1 21.28 9.44 -13.09
N GLN A 2 21.47 9.02 -11.84
CA GLN A 2 21.27 7.63 -11.41
C GLN A 2 19.77 7.30 -11.32
N SER A 3 19.31 6.48 -12.26
CA SER A 3 18.08 5.69 -12.12
C SER A 3 18.44 4.47 -11.27
N GLY A 4 18.34 4.60 -9.95
CA GLY A 4 18.60 3.51 -9.02
C GLY A 4 17.48 2.48 -9.10
N ASP A 5 17.85 1.28 -9.54
CA ASP A 5 17.12 0.02 -9.54
C ASP A 5 15.90 -0.10 -8.63
N VAL A 6 14.75 -0.35 -9.25
CA VAL A 6 13.57 -0.98 -8.61
C VAL A 6 13.79 -2.51 -8.47
N SER A 7 15.02 -3.00 -8.71
CA SER A 7 15.27 -4.39 -9.09
C SER A 7 15.83 -5.30 -7.98
N GLU A 8 16.05 -4.79 -6.76
CA GLU A 8 16.43 -5.67 -5.64
C GLU A 8 16.06 -5.07 -4.28
N LEU A 9 14.80 -4.64 -4.11
CA LEU A 9 14.29 -4.53 -2.75
C LEU A 9 14.30 -5.93 -2.16
N ASP A 10 15.06 -6.12 -1.07
CA ASP A 10 15.03 -7.35 -0.29
C ASP A 10 13.56 -7.65 0.02
N ILE A 11 13.10 -8.86 -0.32
CA ILE A 11 11.73 -9.31 -0.10
C ILE A 11 11.30 -9.06 1.35
N ILE A 12 12.26 -9.12 2.29
CA ILE A 12 12.03 -8.80 3.70
C ILE A 12 11.64 -7.32 3.88
N GLU A 13 12.31 -6.39 3.22
CA GLU A 13 11.99 -4.96 3.28
C GLU A 13 10.63 -4.64 2.64
N GLU A 14 10.33 -5.22 1.47
CA GLU A 14 9.01 -5.08 0.86
C GLU A 14 7.91 -5.59 1.79
N LEU A 15 8.07 -6.79 2.38
CA LEU A 15 7.10 -7.36 3.31
C LEU A 15 6.92 -6.48 4.56
N ARG A 16 8.01 -5.89 5.06
CA ARG A 16 7.93 -4.93 6.19
C ARG A 16 7.14 -3.69 5.81
N LEU A 17 7.40 -3.11 4.64
CA LEU A 17 6.67 -1.93 4.15
C LEU A 17 5.19 -2.23 3.95
N ARG A 18 4.85 -3.37 3.32
CA ARG A 18 3.46 -3.81 3.14
C ARG A 18 2.77 -4.04 4.48
N ARG A 19 3.44 -4.69 5.43
CA ARG A 19 2.91 -4.90 6.78
C ARG A 19 2.64 -3.57 7.48
N TRP A 20 3.62 -2.66 7.46
CA TRP A 20 3.47 -1.34 8.05
C TRP A 20 2.30 -0.57 7.44
N ALA A 21 2.16 -0.59 6.11
CA ALA A 21 1.07 0.07 5.40
C ALA A 21 -0.32 -0.47 5.81
N ARG A 22 -0.43 -1.79 6.02
CA ARG A 22 -1.67 -2.40 6.52
C ARG A 22 -1.99 -1.99 7.96
N GLU A 23 -0.99 -1.99 8.83
CA GLU A 23 -1.14 -1.63 10.25
C GLU A 23 -1.43 -0.12 10.43
N ASN A 24 -0.86 0.73 9.57
CA ASN A 24 -0.97 2.20 9.61
C ASN A 24 -1.81 2.75 8.47
N TYR A 25 -2.83 2.01 8.06
CA TYR A 25 -3.68 2.40 6.93
C TYR A 25 -4.32 3.77 7.15
N VAL A 26 -4.26 4.61 6.13
CA VAL A 26 -5.02 5.86 6.06
C VAL A 26 -5.83 5.95 4.77
N PRO A 27 -6.99 6.62 4.76
CA PRO A 27 -7.77 6.92 3.56
C PRO A 27 -6.98 7.74 2.54
N ALA A 28 -7.37 7.66 1.26
CA ALA A 28 -6.68 8.33 0.15
C ALA A 28 -6.46 9.85 0.35
N GLU A 29 -7.39 10.53 1.01
CA GLU A 29 -7.34 11.97 1.28
C GLU A 29 -6.20 12.39 2.21
N LEU A 30 -5.68 11.46 3.03
CA LEU A 30 -4.62 11.72 4.00
C LEU A 30 -3.24 11.22 3.54
N ARG A 31 -3.14 10.66 2.34
CA ARG A 31 -1.88 10.13 1.79
C ARG A 31 -1.09 11.25 1.14
N THR A 32 0.23 11.19 1.26
CA THR A 32 1.13 12.07 0.52
C THR A 32 1.85 11.30 -0.58
N SER A 33 2.13 11.96 -1.70
CA SER A 33 2.82 11.37 -2.86
C SER A 33 4.28 11.00 -2.60
N ASP A 34 4.85 11.52 -1.52
CA ASP A 34 6.26 11.32 -1.15
C ASP A 34 6.50 10.00 -0.40
N TRP A 35 5.44 9.23 -0.15
CA TRP A 35 5.55 7.90 0.46
C TRP A 35 6.08 6.87 -0.53
N HIS A 36 6.66 5.81 0.03
CA HIS A 36 7.18 4.71 -0.76
C HIS A 36 6.07 4.07 -1.62
N SER A 37 6.36 3.75 -2.89
CA SER A 37 5.39 3.17 -3.83
C SER A 37 4.69 1.93 -3.28
N ILE A 38 5.45 0.98 -2.70
CA ILE A 38 4.91 -0.22 -2.02
C ILE A 38 3.86 0.12 -0.95
N VAL A 39 4.08 1.18 -0.16
CA VAL A 39 3.12 1.60 0.86
C VAL A 39 1.84 2.10 0.20
N LEU A 40 1.97 2.97 -0.81
CA LEU A 40 0.84 3.51 -1.55
C LEU A 40 0.04 2.40 -2.24
N ASP A 41 0.72 1.47 -2.90
CA ASP A 41 0.11 0.31 -3.57
C ASP A 41 -0.63 -0.59 -2.58
N GLU A 42 -0.05 -0.86 -1.41
CA GLU A 42 -0.68 -1.69 -0.38
C GLU A 42 -1.90 -1.00 0.22
N MET A 43 -1.87 0.31 0.41
CA MET A 43 -3.05 1.07 0.87
C MET A 43 -4.16 1.08 -0.18
N VAL A 44 -3.84 1.22 -1.47
CA VAL A 44 -4.80 1.10 -2.57
C VAL A 44 -5.41 -0.29 -2.62
N ARG A 45 -4.61 -1.34 -2.37
CA ARG A 45 -5.14 -2.71 -2.28
C ARG A 45 -6.12 -2.85 -1.12
N LYS A 46 -5.79 -2.29 0.05
CA LYS A 46 -6.67 -2.28 1.22
C LYS A 46 -7.96 -1.48 0.98
N ASP A 47 -7.91 -0.38 0.22
CA ASP A 47 -9.13 0.35 -0.19
C ASP A 47 -10.11 -0.55 -0.92
N ARG A 48 -9.60 -1.33 -1.89
CA ARG A 48 -10.42 -2.27 -2.68
C ARG A 48 -11.01 -3.36 -1.81
N GLU A 49 -10.21 -3.95 -0.93
CA GLU A 49 -10.67 -4.97 0.02
C GLU A 49 -11.82 -4.44 0.90
N LEU A 50 -11.71 -3.20 1.39
CA LEU A 50 -12.77 -2.56 2.19
C LEU A 50 -14.03 -2.29 1.38
N ASN A 51 -13.89 -1.81 0.14
CA ASN A 51 -15.02 -1.59 -0.75
C ASN A 51 -15.74 -2.90 -1.09
N ASP A 52 -14.99 -3.95 -1.43
CA ASP A 52 -15.54 -5.27 -1.72
C ASP A 52 -16.26 -5.85 -0.50
N ALA A 53 -15.68 -5.72 0.71
CA ALA A 53 -16.32 -6.13 1.95
C ALA A 53 -17.66 -5.39 2.24
N GLN A 54 -17.77 -4.12 1.84
CA GLN A 54 -19.01 -3.35 1.95
C GLN A 54 -20.08 -3.83 0.95
N THR A 55 -19.69 -4.23 -0.27
CA THR A 55 -20.62 -4.75 -1.28
C THR A 55 -21.24 -6.08 -0.88
N VAL A 56 -20.47 -6.99 -0.25
CA VAL A 56 -20.98 -8.32 0.16
C VAL A 56 -21.89 -8.28 1.39
N THR A 57 -21.77 -7.26 2.23
CA THR A 57 -22.61 -7.11 3.44
C THR A 57 -23.98 -6.51 3.13
N SER A 58 -24.11 -5.83 1.98
CA SER A 58 -25.33 -5.12 1.56
C SER A 58 -26.20 -5.90 0.57
N ALA A 59 -25.86 -7.17 0.30
CA ALA A 59 -26.57 -8.08 -0.62
C ALA A 59 -27.31 -9.16 0.17
#